data_AF-A0A178GLY3-F1
#
_entry.id   AF-A0A178GLY3-F1
#
_cell.length_a   1.000
_cell.length_b   1.000
_cell.length_c   1.000
_cell.angle_alpha   90.00
_cell.angle_beta   90.00
_cell.angle_gamma   90.00
#
_symmetry.space_group_name_H-M   'P 1'
#
loop_
_entity.id
_entity.type
_entity.pdbx_description
1 polymer ?
#
loop_
_entity_poly.entity_id
_entity_poly.type
_entity_poly.pdbx_seq_one_letter_code
_entity_poly.pdbx_strand_id
1 'polypeptide(L)'
;MYHYQTEQMFDEDIDFILRFLFEYDVSEQKRKSFHYACALFQQLDLASHYLLFSLVKERLPHRAKLLFAAEDYNGKKEVIQEVMQHWIKDRSSSKTN
;
A
#
# COMPACT_ATOMS: atom_id res chain seq x y z
N MET A 1 26.74 -7.18 17.45
CA MET A 1 25.60 -6.40 16.92
C MET A 1 24.75 -7.37 16.13
N TYR A 2 23.70 -7.91 16.75
CA TYR A 2 22.83 -8.91 16.11
C TYR A 2 21.83 -8.15 15.25
N HIS A 3 22.07 -8.12 13.94
CA HIS A 3 21.03 -7.75 12.99
C HIS A 3 20.05 -8.91 12.95
N TYR A 4 18.84 -8.69 13.48
CA TYR A 4 17.77 -9.65 13.33
C TYR A 4 17.41 -9.70 11.85
N GLN A 5 17.66 -10.83 11.17
CA GLN A 5 17.34 -11.05 9.75
C GLN A 5 15.88 -10.71 9.39
N THR A 6 15.00 -10.67 10.38
CA THR A 6 13.60 -10.26 10.24
C THR A 6 13.43 -8.77 9.91
N GLU A 7 14.27 -7.86 10.44
CA GLU A 7 14.15 -6.42 10.19
C GLU A 7 14.31 -6.08 8.70
N GLN A 8 15.29 -6.72 8.04
CA GLN A 8 15.56 -6.47 6.61
C GLN A 8 14.44 -6.96 5.68
N MET A 9 13.82 -8.11 5.99
CA MET A 9 12.72 -8.63 5.15
C MET A 9 11.45 -7.78 5.26
N PHE A 10 11.11 -7.29 6.47
CA PHE A 10 9.96 -6.41 6.64
C PHE A 10 10.14 -5.05 5.97
N ASP A 11 11.37 -4.53 5.96
CA ASP A 11 11.70 -3.29 5.26
C ASP A 11 11.49 -3.41 3.75
N GLU A 12 11.85 -4.56 3.14
CA GLU A 12 11.64 -4.80 1.71
C GLU A 12 10.17 -4.91 1.32
N ASP A 13 9.35 -5.60 2.13
CA ASP A 13 7.91 -5.74 1.86
C ASP A 13 7.17 -4.40 2.00
N ILE A 14 7.48 -3.63 3.05
CA ILE A 14 6.92 -2.30 3.27
C ILE A 14 7.35 -1.34 2.16
N ASP A 15 8.62 -1.35 1.76
CA ASP A 15 9.12 -0.53 0.66
C ASP A 15 8.40 -0.89 -0.65
N PHE A 16 8.24 -2.18 -0.95
CA PHE A 16 7.51 -2.62 -2.13
C PHE A 16 6.07 -2.10 -2.16
N ILE A 17 5.35 -2.22 -1.04
CA ILE A 17 3.97 -1.72 -0.92
C ILE A 17 3.93 -0.20 -1.10
N LEU A 18 4.88 0.53 -0.50
CA LEU A 18 4.95 1.98 -0.63
C LEU A 18 5.24 2.44 -2.06
N ARG A 19 6.15 1.76 -2.77
CA ARG A 19 6.39 2.01 -4.20
C ARG A 19 5.14 1.74 -5.02
N PHE A 20 4.47 0.61 -4.76
CA PHE A 20 3.21 0.29 -5.43
C PHE A 20 2.14 1.38 -5.24
N LEU A 21 2.00 1.93 -4.03
CA LEU A 21 1.01 2.96 -3.72
C LEU A 21 1.33 4.32 -4.34
N PHE A 22 2.58 4.77 -4.26
CA PHE A 22 2.93 6.17 -4.52
C PHE A 22 3.74 6.41 -5.79
N GLU A 23 4.48 5.42 -6.28
CA GLU A 23 5.25 5.60 -7.51
C GLU A 23 4.34 5.50 -8.74
N TYR A 24 4.68 6.33 -9.73
CA TYR A 24 4.06 6.26 -11.05
C TYR A 24 4.73 5.14 -11.83
N ASP A 25 3.92 4.21 -12.32
CA ASP A 25 4.40 3.06 -13.08
C ASP A 25 3.44 2.78 -14.24
N VAL A 26 3.92 2.09 -15.28
CA VAL A 26 3.06 1.75 -16.43
C VAL A 26 1.95 0.82 -15.95
N SER A 27 0.70 1.07 -16.36
CA SER A 27 -0.46 0.34 -15.82
C SER A 27 -0.36 -1.19 -15.93
N GLU A 28 0.32 -1.72 -16.95
CA GLU A 28 0.58 -3.15 -17.08
C GLU A 28 1.51 -3.69 -15.99
N GLN A 29 2.52 -2.90 -15.62
CA GLN A 29 3.47 -3.26 -14.56
C GLN A 29 2.78 -3.25 -13.19
N LYS A 30 1.95 -2.23 -12.89
CA LYS A 30 1.11 -2.23 -11.67
C LYS A 30 0.16 -3.42 -11.61
N ARG A 31 -0.43 -3.83 -12.73
CA ARG A 31 -1.31 -5.02 -12.75
C ARG A 31 -0.56 -6.31 -12.43
N LYS A 32 0.65 -6.47 -12.97
CA LYS A 32 1.49 -7.64 -12.67
C LYS A 32 1.90 -7.69 -11.20
N SER A 33 2.19 -6.53 -10.59
CA SER A 33 2.59 -6.44 -9.19
C SER A 33 1.41 -6.41 -8.20
N PHE A 34 0.18 -6.12 -8.63
CA PHE A 34 -0.96 -5.96 -7.74
C PHE A 34 -1.23 -7.18 -6.84
N HIS A 35 -1.28 -8.38 -7.42
CA HIS A 35 -1.56 -9.59 -6.65
C HIS A 35 -0.48 -9.82 -5.60
N TYR A 36 0.77 -9.53 -5.95
CA TYR A 36 1.90 -9.62 -5.03
C TYR A 36 1.83 -8.55 -3.92
N ALA A 37 1.57 -7.29 -4.27
CA ALA A 37 1.39 -6.20 -3.31
C ALA A 37 0.25 -6.48 -2.31
N CYS A 38 -0.87 -7.02 -2.79
CA CYS A 38 -1.99 -7.39 -1.94
C CYS A 38 -1.63 -8.55 -1.00
N ALA A 39 -0.92 -9.56 -1.50
CA ALA A 39 -0.48 -10.71 -0.70
C ALA A 39 0.47 -10.25 0.41
N LEU A 40 1.48 -9.44 0.09
CA LEU A 40 2.40 -8.86 1.07
C LEU A 40 1.63 -8.06 2.12
N PHE A 41 0.74 -7.16 1.69
CA PHE A 41 -0.05 -6.35 2.61
C PHE A 41 -0.92 -7.18 3.56
N GLN A 42 -1.44 -8.33 3.11
CA GLN A 42 -2.23 -9.24 3.95
C GLN A 42 -1.38 -10.04 4.94
N GLN A 43 -0.12 -10.32 4.60
CA GLN A 43 0.81 -11.11 5.41
C GLN A 43 1.56 -10.29 6.47
N LEU A 44 1.58 -8.96 6.35
CA LEU A 44 2.16 -8.09 7.37
C LEU A 44 1.54 -8.38 8.74
N ASP A 45 2.40 -8.39 9.76
CA ASP A 45 1.95 -8.44 11.14
C ASP A 45 1.40 -7.07 11.59
N LEU A 46 0.85 -7.05 12.80
CA LEU A 46 0.23 -5.85 13.35
C LEU A 46 1.23 -4.67 13.45
N ALA A 47 2.48 -4.93 13.83
CA ALA A 47 3.49 -3.89 14.01
C ALA A 47 3.90 -3.29 12.65
N SER A 48 4.13 -4.14 11.65
CA SER A 48 4.42 -3.76 10.27
C SER A 48 3.26 -2.97 9.65
N HIS A 49 2.00 -3.31 9.94
CA HIS A 49 0.86 -2.48 9.51
C HIS A 49 0.93 -1.06 10.09
N TYR A 50 1.21 -0.90 11.38
CA TYR A 50 1.30 0.43 11.98
C TYR A 50 2.49 1.23 11.46
N LEU A 51 3.62 0.58 11.18
CA LEU A 51 4.74 1.21 10.50
C LEU A 51 4.33 1.70 9.10
N LEU A 52 3.73 0.82 8.29
CA LEU A 52 3.22 1.16 6.97
C LEU A 52 2.20 2.31 7.03
N PHE A 53 1.27 2.31 7.98
CA PHE A 53 0.29 3.39 8.14
C PHE A 53 0.96 4.73 8.44
N SER A 54 2.01 4.73 9.25
CA SER A 54 2.76 5.94 9.58
C SER A 54 3.44 6.50 8.33
N LEU A 55 4.08 5.64 7.53
CA LEU A 55 4.75 6.02 6.29
C LEU A 55 3.77 6.48 5.20
N VAL A 56 2.63 5.79 5.06
CA VAL A 56 1.54 6.21 4.17
C VAL A 56 1.04 7.60 4.59
N LYS A 57 0.74 7.78 5.89
CA LYS A 57 0.26 9.04 6.42
C LYS A 57 1.23 10.18 6.09
N GLU A 58 2.53 10.00 6.27
CA GLU A 58 3.54 11.04 5.99
C GLU A 58 3.48 11.54 4.54
N ARG A 59 3.31 10.64 3.59
CA ARG A 59 3.26 10.92 2.14
C ARG A 59 1.93 11.47 1.65
N LEU A 60 0.85 11.38 2.44
CA LEU A 60 -0.47 11.88 2.05
C LEU A 60 -0.57 13.42 2.11
N PRO A 61 -1.31 14.04 1.18
CA PRO A 61 -1.65 15.45 1.25
C PRO A 61 -2.53 15.75 2.47
N HIS A 62 -2.54 17.01 2.93
CA HIS A 62 -3.11 17.39 4.23
C HIS A 62 -4.53 16.86 4.48
N ARG A 63 -5.45 17.00 3.52
CA ARG A 63 -6.84 16.52 3.67
C ARG A 63 -6.93 14.99 3.81
N ALA A 64 -6.23 14.26 2.94
CA ALA A 64 -6.20 12.80 3.00
C ALA A 64 -5.52 12.29 4.28
N LYS A 65 -4.49 12.99 4.75
CA LYS A 65 -3.81 12.71 6.02
C LYS A 65 -4.75 12.81 7.22
N LEU A 66 -5.65 13.80 7.25
CA LEU A 66 -6.65 13.94 8.32
C LEU A 66 -7.67 12.81 8.29
N LEU A 67 -8.23 12.52 7.12
CA LEU A 67 -9.20 11.42 6.94
C LEU A 67 -8.56 10.08 7.31
N PHE A 68 -7.39 9.78 6.75
CA PHE A 68 -6.67 8.56 7.04
C PHE A 68 -6.29 8.45 8.52
N ALA A 69 -5.95 9.55 9.19
CA ALA A 69 -5.64 9.52 10.63
C ALA A 69 -6.85 9.19 11.50
N ALA A 70 -8.05 9.62 11.10
CA ALA A 70 -9.30 9.40 11.85
C ALA A 70 -9.80 7.95 11.83
N GLU A 71 -9.38 7.15 10.84
CA GLU A 71 -9.77 5.74 10.75
C GLU A 71 -9.22 4.89 11.91
N ASP A 72 -9.89 3.79 12.22
CA ASP A 72 -9.33 2.76 13.09
C ASP A 72 -8.37 1.83 12.30
N TYR A 73 -7.88 0.76 12.94
CA TYR A 73 -6.98 -0.18 12.28
C TYR A 73 -7.61 -0.81 11.01
N ASN A 74 -8.87 -1.21 11.06
CA ASN A 74 -9.52 -1.85 9.92
C ASN A 74 -9.84 -0.84 8.82
N GLY A 75 -10.33 0.35 9.18
CA GLY A 75 -10.57 1.43 8.23
C GLY A 75 -9.31 1.85 7.48
N LYS A 76 -8.15 1.92 8.16
CA LYS A 76 -6.87 2.18 7.49
C LYS A 76 -6.51 1.08 6.50
N LYS A 77 -6.80 -0.19 6.81
CA LYS A 77 -6.57 -1.31 5.90
C LYS A 77 -7.48 -1.25 4.68
N GLU A 78 -8.76 -0.98 4.88
CA GLU A 78 -9.74 -0.86 3.83
C GLU A 78 -9.39 0.28 2.87
N VAL A 79 -9.02 1.46 3.38
CA VAL A 79 -8.57 2.59 2.57
C VAL A 79 -7.38 2.22 1.69
N ILE A 80 -6.35 1.56 2.26
CA ILE A 80 -5.17 1.13 1.47
C ILE A 80 -5.58 0.11 0.40
N GLN A 81 -6.42 -0.87 0.74
CA GLN A 81 -6.89 -1.88 -0.22
C GLN A 81 -7.73 -1.27 -1.34
N GLU A 82 -8.59 -0.30 -1.03
CA GLU A 82 -9.39 0.42 -2.02
C GLU A 82 -8.48 1.16 -3.01
N VAL A 83 -7.47 1.87 -2.51
CA VAL A 83 -6.46 2.55 -3.34
C VAL A 83 -5.70 1.56 -4.21
N MET A 84 -5.31 0.39 -3.67
CA MET A 84 -4.66 -0.65 -4.47
C MET A 84 -5.56 -1.14 -5.61
N GLN A 85 -6.86 -1.34 -5.34
CA GLN A 85 -7.82 -1.81 -6.35
C GLN A 85 -8.15 -0.77 -7.42
N HIS A 86 -8.15 0.52 -7.06
CA HIS A 86 -8.45 1.62 -7.97
C HIS A 86 -7.55 1.60 -9.22
N TRP A 87 -6.26 1.30 -9.04
CA TRP A 87 -5.29 1.15 -10.12
C TRP A 87 -5.65 0.09 -11.17
N ILE A 88 -6.48 -0.90 -10.82
CA ILE A 88 -6.94 -1.93 -11.76
C ILE A 88 -8.28 -1.53 -12.41
N LYS A 89 -9.17 -0.91 -11.63
CA LYS A 89 -10.55 -0.59 -12.04
C LYS A 89 -10.60 0.49 -13.13
N ASP A 90 -9.72 1.48 -13.09
CA ASP A 90 -9.78 2.66 -13.97
C ASP A 90 -9.67 2.40 -15.49
N ARG A 91 -9.40 1.15 -15.93
CA ARG A 91 -9.23 0.83 -17.36
C ARG A 91 -10.10 -0.32 -17.89
N SER A 92 -11.05 -0.85 -17.13
CA SER A 92 -12.14 -1.64 -17.75
C SER A 92 -13.18 -0.75 -18.41
N SER A 93 -13.31 0.50 -17.95
CA SER A 93 -14.18 1.55 -18.50
C SER A 93 -13.60 2.31 -19.69
N SER A 94 -12.32 2.10 -20.05
CA SER A 94 -11.68 2.76 -21.20
C SER A 94 -11.68 1.90 -22.48
N LYS A 95 -12.54 0.86 -22.57
CA LYS A 95 -12.71 0.01 -23.75
C LYS A 95 -14.08 0.17 -24.43
N THR A 96 -14.71 1.32 -24.27
CA THR A 96 -15.92 1.69 -25.03
C THR A 96 -15.79 3.14 -25.45
N ASN A 97 -15.11 3.36 -26.58
CA ASN A 97 -15.31 4.44 -27.54
C ASN A 97 -14.58 4.10 -28.83
#